data_AF-A0A938VTY6-F1
#
_entry.id   AF-A0A938VTY6-F1
#
_cell.length_a   1.000
_cell.length_b   1.000
_cell.length_c   1.000
_cell.angle_alpha   90.00
_cell.angle_beta   90.00
_cell.angle_gamma   90.00
#
_symmetry.space_group_name_H-M   'P 1'
#
loop_
_entity.id
_entity.type
_entity.pdbx_description
1 polymer ?
#
loop_
_entity_poly.entity_id
_entity_poly.type
_entity_poly.pdbx_seq_one_letter_code
_entity_poly.pdbx_strand_id
1 'polypeptide(L)'
;MAKREGVEMDGLFLRGLAAPLDYVQPGWERELGEGNKAKPEKKASPRLKAEMPGVMRVLPSGLGQHRMTGRSILGQGGGLGLGEEVHRLLERIEWGGLEPSWKKDVPAEVWKLADDFCQSDAGREAFGKRAGCRVWREKALEVLDAGNRLVAAAVDRAVLEEKKGGVLRIYDFKTDQVTDEKEWLARHGPQLRKYAELLGGWWKKRGGGQVRVWIAAVRDKRLIEVPIK
;
A
#
# COMPACT_ATOMS: atom_id res chain seq x y z
N MET A 1 -36.10 19.44 -0.08
CA MET A 1 -35.22 20.26 -0.95
C MET A 1 -33.93 20.58 -0.20
N ALA A 2 -32.79 20.51 -0.91
CA ALA A 2 -31.40 20.94 -0.60
C ALA A 2 -30.68 20.33 0.64
N LYS A 3 -29.56 19.57 0.56
CA LYS A 3 -28.17 19.75 0.04
C LYS A 3 -27.32 20.84 0.74
N ARG A 4 -26.24 20.41 1.41
CA ARG A 4 -24.84 20.95 1.52
C ARG A 4 -24.11 20.11 2.60
N GLU A 5 -23.19 19.20 2.29
CA GLU A 5 -21.78 19.37 1.85
C GLU A 5 -20.95 20.30 2.77
N GLY A 6 -19.88 19.73 3.34
CA GLY A 6 -18.73 20.46 3.88
C GLY A 6 -18.37 20.18 5.35
N VAL A 7 -17.39 19.31 5.60
CA VAL A 7 -16.29 19.61 6.55
C VAL A 7 -15.00 19.03 5.96
N GLU A 8 -14.24 19.93 5.37
CA GLU A 8 -12.82 19.84 5.03
C GLU A 8 -12.02 19.97 6.33
N MET A 9 -11.02 19.10 6.54
CA MET A 9 -10.09 19.22 7.67
C MET A 9 -8.66 19.10 7.15
N ASP A 10 -8.17 20.22 6.63
CA ASP A 10 -6.76 20.52 6.49
C ASP A 10 -6.03 20.44 7.84
N GLY A 11 -4.77 20.04 7.79
CA GLY A 11 -3.80 20.34 8.86
C GLY A 11 -3.74 19.34 10.02
N LEU A 12 -2.96 18.27 9.85
CA LEU A 12 -2.30 17.61 10.99
C LEU A 12 -0.80 17.40 10.73
N PHE A 13 -0.20 18.29 9.92
CA PHE A 13 1.24 18.34 9.69
C PHE A 13 1.98 19.40 10.54
N LEU A 14 1.34 20.11 11.46
CA LEU A 14 1.95 21.33 12.03
C LEU A 14 2.03 21.51 13.54
N ARG A 15 1.59 20.58 14.40
CA ARG A 15 1.84 20.77 15.85
C ARG A 15 2.23 19.49 16.57
N GLY A 16 3.55 19.37 16.73
CA GLY A 16 4.16 18.94 17.99
C GLY A 16 4.17 17.44 18.21
N LEU A 17 5.22 16.77 17.76
CA LEU A 17 5.96 15.82 18.57
C LEU A 17 7.38 15.75 17.99
N ALA A 18 8.31 16.45 18.65
CA ALA A 18 9.74 16.24 18.49
C ALA A 18 10.07 14.86 19.06
N ALA A 19 9.88 13.82 18.26
CA ALA A 19 10.44 12.50 18.46
C ALA A 19 10.67 11.92 17.06
N PRO A 20 11.84 11.33 16.76
CA PRO A 20 12.02 10.61 15.51
C PRO A 20 10.92 9.55 15.44
N LEU A 21 10.02 9.66 14.46
CA LEU A 21 9.13 8.56 14.12
C LEU A 21 10.04 7.50 13.48
N ASP A 22 10.43 6.51 14.27
CA ASP A 22 11.22 5.38 13.80
C ASP A 22 10.49 4.72 12.63
N TYR A 23 11.03 4.94 11.43
CA TYR A 23 10.58 4.31 10.21
C TYR A 23 11.12 2.88 10.20
N VAL A 24 10.39 1.95 10.81
CA VAL A 24 10.82 0.55 10.87
C VAL A 24 10.38 -0.16 9.59
N GLN A 25 11.31 -0.33 8.64
CA GLN A 25 11.20 -1.37 7.62
C GLN A 25 11.03 -2.73 8.32
N PRO A 26 10.26 -3.70 7.79
CA PRO A 26 10.06 -4.98 8.46
C PRO A 26 11.40 -5.75 8.52
N GLY A 27 12.06 -5.70 9.67
CA GLY A 27 13.34 -6.36 9.95
C GLY A 27 13.58 -6.67 11.44
N TRP A 28 12.63 -6.33 12.32
CA TRP A 28 12.73 -6.55 13.78
C TRP A 28 12.52 -8.01 14.20
N GLU A 29 12.18 -8.90 13.27
CA GLU A 29 11.87 -10.32 13.54
C GLU A 29 13.11 -11.14 13.95
N ARG A 30 14.32 -10.60 13.79
CA ARG A 30 15.58 -11.28 14.19
C ARG A 30 16.23 -10.76 15.48
N GLU A 31 15.72 -9.70 16.10
CA GLU A 31 16.39 -9.05 17.24
C GLU A 31 15.65 -9.14 18.58
N LEU A 32 14.77 -10.13 18.76
CA LEU A 32 14.29 -10.49 20.10
C LEU A 32 14.98 -11.77 20.57
N GLY A 33 16.28 -11.64 20.87
CA GLY A 33 16.97 -12.57 21.76
C GLY A 33 16.28 -12.61 23.12
N GLU A 34 16.35 -13.76 23.78
CA GLU A 34 15.71 -14.04 25.06
C GLU A 34 16.17 -13.07 26.16
N GLY A 35 15.40 -12.00 26.38
CA GLY A 35 15.65 -10.99 27.40
C GLY A 35 14.79 -11.22 28.65
N ASN A 36 15.47 -11.52 29.77
CA ASN A 36 14.93 -11.82 31.10
C ASN A 36 13.72 -10.99 31.57
N LYS A 37 12.74 -11.68 32.16
CA LYS A 37 11.58 -11.07 32.84
C LYS A 37 12.00 -10.32 34.11
N ALA A 38 11.92 -9.00 34.09
CA ALA A 38 11.85 -8.17 35.30
C ALA A 38 10.42 -7.60 35.46
N LYS A 39 9.82 -7.79 36.64
CA LYS A 39 8.47 -7.32 37.00
C LYS A 39 8.42 -5.79 37.10
N PRO A 40 7.36 -5.10 36.63
CA PRO A 40 7.16 -3.70 36.97
C PRO A 40 6.26 -3.50 38.20
N GLU A 41 6.69 -2.61 39.09
CA GLU A 41 5.92 -2.04 40.19
C GLU A 41 4.79 -1.13 39.69
N LYS A 42 3.71 -1.07 40.49
CA LYS A 42 2.53 -0.23 40.27
C LYS A 42 2.86 1.26 40.42
N LYS A 43 2.60 2.06 39.38
CA LYS A 43 2.18 3.47 39.53
C LYS A 43 0.99 3.78 38.62
N ALA A 44 0.07 4.55 39.20
CA ALA A 44 -1.31 4.73 38.76
C ALA A 44 -1.44 5.30 37.34
N SER A 45 -2.32 4.69 36.54
CA SER A 45 -2.68 5.17 35.21
C SER A 45 -3.62 6.37 35.30
N PRO A 46 -3.34 7.51 34.65
CA PRO A 46 -4.38 8.49 34.40
C PRO A 46 -5.34 7.91 33.35
N ARG A 47 -6.62 7.78 33.72
CA ARG A 47 -7.69 7.39 32.79
C ARG A 47 -7.92 8.54 31.81
N LEU A 48 -7.32 8.46 30.62
CA LEU A 48 -7.76 9.26 29.48
C LEU A 48 -9.15 8.77 29.07
N LYS A 49 -10.19 9.52 29.47
CA LYS A 49 -11.49 9.48 28.80
C LYS A 49 -11.31 10.13 27.43
N ALA A 50 -11.06 9.32 26.41
CA ALA A 50 -11.19 9.73 25.02
C ALA A 50 -12.37 8.97 24.41
N GLU A 51 -13.58 9.52 24.58
CA GLU A 51 -14.59 9.35 23.56
C GLU A 51 -14.13 10.19 22.37
N MET A 52 -13.84 9.58 21.22
CA MET A 52 -14.09 10.19 19.90
C MET A 52 -13.83 9.21 18.74
N PRO A 53 -14.54 9.39 17.61
CA PRO A 53 -14.92 8.35 16.67
C PRO A 53 -13.79 7.94 15.74
N GLY A 54 -13.80 6.67 15.32
CA GLY A 54 -12.89 6.13 14.31
C GLY A 54 -13.11 6.80 12.95
N VAL A 55 -12.40 7.89 12.71
CA VAL A 55 -12.35 8.57 11.42
C VAL A 55 -11.07 8.16 10.72
N MET A 56 -11.21 7.31 9.70
CA MET A 56 -10.21 7.14 8.66
C MET A 56 -10.05 8.48 7.95
N ARG A 57 -8.95 9.19 8.14
CA ARG A 57 -8.62 10.36 7.30
C ARG A 57 -8.06 9.84 5.98
N VAL A 58 -8.92 9.79 4.97
CA VAL A 58 -8.48 9.70 3.58
C VAL A 58 -8.09 11.12 3.17
N LEU A 59 -6.79 11.39 2.99
CA LEU A 59 -6.34 12.68 2.48
C LEU A 59 -6.95 12.93 1.08
N PRO A 60 -7.63 14.07 0.86
CA PRO A 60 -8.06 14.51 -0.46
C PRO A 60 -6.81 14.79 -1.31
N SER A 61 -6.83 14.38 -2.56
CA SER A 61 -5.80 14.71 -3.54
C SER A 61 -5.78 16.22 -3.79
N GLY A 62 -4.75 16.89 -3.29
CA GLY A 62 -4.45 18.29 -3.58
C GLY A 62 -3.02 18.62 -3.16
N LEU A 63 -2.30 19.32 -4.03
CA LEU A 63 -0.92 19.83 -3.89
C LEU A 63 0.18 18.81 -4.19
N GLY A 64 0.51 18.76 -5.49
CA GLY A 64 1.85 18.41 -5.93
C GLY A 64 2.90 19.33 -5.30
N GLN A 65 4.13 18.82 -5.25
CA GLN A 65 5.27 19.28 -4.46
C GLN A 65 5.28 18.65 -3.05
N HIS A 66 6.11 17.62 -2.87
CA HIS A 66 6.25 16.73 -1.70
C HIS A 66 5.36 15.47 -1.66
N ARG A 67 5.39 14.68 -2.73
CA ARG A 67 5.23 13.22 -2.59
C ARG A 67 6.50 12.63 -1.99
N MET A 68 6.55 12.52 -0.67
CA MET A 68 7.44 11.54 -0.06
C MET A 68 6.86 10.16 -0.37
N THR A 69 7.39 9.50 -1.41
CA THR A 69 7.31 8.04 -1.51
C THR A 69 7.94 7.47 -0.22
N GLY A 70 7.52 6.28 0.22
CA GLY A 70 7.94 5.64 1.48
C GLY A 70 9.45 5.32 1.61
N ARG A 71 10.31 6.05 0.91
CA ARG A 71 11.76 6.02 1.01
C ARG A 71 12.46 7.36 0.75
N SER A 72 11.75 8.48 0.59
CA SER A 72 12.36 9.79 0.27
C SER A 72 13.28 10.39 1.36
N ILE A 73 13.62 9.63 2.41
CA ILE A 73 14.57 10.02 3.47
C ILE A 73 15.97 9.40 3.27
N LEU A 74 16.18 8.55 2.25
CA LEU A 74 17.50 7.98 1.97
C LEU A 74 18.02 8.41 0.58
N GLY A 75 18.82 9.48 0.58
CA GLY A 75 19.81 9.78 -0.46
C GLY A 75 19.37 10.76 -1.54
N GLN A 76 19.74 12.03 -1.39
CA GLN A 76 19.93 12.92 -2.53
C GLN A 76 21.23 12.49 -3.25
N GLY A 77 21.09 11.93 -4.46
CA GLY A 77 22.22 11.71 -5.38
C GLY A 77 22.24 10.31 -6.01
N GLY A 78 21.71 10.20 -7.23
CA GLY A 78 21.72 8.98 -8.04
C GLY A 78 20.36 8.73 -8.69
N GLY A 79 20.36 8.30 -9.96
CA GLY A 79 19.12 7.90 -10.64
C GLY A 79 18.34 6.86 -9.85
N LEU A 80 17.04 6.79 -10.09
CA LEU A 80 16.17 5.87 -9.38
C LEU A 80 16.57 4.43 -9.75
N GLY A 81 16.48 3.51 -8.80
CA GLY A 81 16.69 2.10 -9.13
C GLY A 81 15.62 1.61 -10.12
N LEU A 82 15.97 0.66 -10.99
CA LEU A 82 15.07 0.07 -12.00
C LEU A 82 13.66 -0.24 -11.46
N GLY A 83 13.58 -0.83 -10.26
CA GLY A 83 12.30 -1.15 -9.63
C GLY A 83 11.42 0.08 -9.37
N GLU A 84 12.01 1.18 -8.92
CA GLU A 84 11.26 2.41 -8.67
C GLU A 84 10.76 3.05 -9.98
N GLU A 85 11.58 3.05 -11.03
CA GLU A 85 11.14 3.58 -12.33
C GLU A 85 10.00 2.75 -12.93
N VAL A 86 10.06 1.42 -12.77
CA VAL A 86 8.95 0.53 -13.16
C VAL A 86 7.69 0.86 -12.37
N HIS A 87 7.77 1.00 -11.04
CA HIS A 87 6.61 1.38 -10.23
C HIS A 87 6.01 2.72 -10.67
N ARG A 88 6.84 3.72 -10.97
CA ARG A 88 6.37 5.02 -11.47
C ARG A 88 5.64 4.92 -12.81
N LEU A 89 6.07 4.03 -13.71
CA LEU A 89 5.32 3.75 -14.93
C LEU A 89 3.97 3.10 -14.64
N LEU A 90 3.96 2.05 -13.81
CA LEU A 90 2.75 1.29 -13.48
C LEU A 90 1.73 2.12 -12.70
N GLU A 91 2.18 3.03 -11.82
CA GLU A 91 1.32 3.97 -11.09
C GLU A 91 0.48 4.84 -12.03
N ARG A 92 0.99 5.18 -13.21
CA ARG A 92 0.27 6.06 -14.16
C ARG A 92 -0.92 5.35 -14.79
N ILE A 93 -0.95 4.02 -14.80
CA ILE A 93 -1.98 3.23 -15.46
C ILE A 93 -3.24 3.19 -14.59
N GLU A 94 -4.30 3.85 -15.04
CA GLU A 94 -5.62 3.61 -14.45
C GLU A 94 -6.17 2.27 -14.90
N TRP A 95 -6.23 2.06 -16.22
CA TRP A 95 -6.71 0.85 -16.86
C TRP A 95 -5.95 0.60 -18.17
N GLY A 96 -5.90 -0.65 -18.63
CA GLY A 96 -5.27 -1.03 -19.90
C GLY A 96 -3.78 -1.30 -19.74
N GLY A 97 -2.95 -0.56 -20.47
CA GLY A 97 -1.50 -0.72 -20.48
C GLY A 97 -0.77 0.62 -20.53
N LEU A 98 0.51 0.58 -20.91
CA LEU A 98 1.31 1.80 -21.04
C LEU A 98 0.88 2.59 -22.29
N GLU A 99 0.68 3.90 -22.13
CA GLU A 99 0.52 4.79 -23.27
C GLU A 99 1.85 4.89 -24.05
N PRO A 100 1.83 4.81 -25.40
CA PRO A 100 3.05 4.90 -26.21
C PRO A 100 3.87 6.17 -25.96
N SER A 101 3.20 7.29 -25.67
CA SER A 101 3.84 8.57 -25.40
C SER A 101 4.72 8.56 -24.15
N TRP A 102 4.46 7.66 -23.18
CA TRP A 102 5.22 7.60 -21.93
C TRP A 102 6.59 6.92 -22.09
N LYS A 103 6.82 6.23 -23.21
CA LYS A 103 8.05 5.48 -23.49
C LYS A 103 9.20 6.36 -23.97
N LYS A 104 8.92 7.60 -24.40
CA LYS A 104 9.89 8.48 -25.10
C LYS A 104 11.07 8.91 -24.23
N ASP A 105 10.83 9.17 -22.95
CA ASP A 105 11.83 9.73 -22.02
C ASP A 105 12.20 8.75 -20.91
N VAL A 106 11.98 7.45 -21.15
CA VAL A 106 12.20 6.39 -20.15
C VAL A 106 13.20 5.38 -20.71
N PRO A 107 14.17 4.89 -19.90
CA PRO A 107 15.11 3.86 -20.36
C PRO A 107 14.40 2.64 -20.94
N ALA A 108 14.97 2.08 -22.01
CA ALA A 108 14.36 0.97 -22.72
C ALA A 108 14.11 -0.27 -21.85
N GLU A 109 15.02 -0.55 -20.92
CA GLU A 109 14.88 -1.66 -19.98
C GLU A 109 13.67 -1.51 -19.05
N VAL A 110 13.36 -0.27 -18.63
CA VAL A 110 12.28 0.05 -17.70
C VAL A 110 10.93 -0.07 -18.41
N TRP A 111 10.77 0.64 -19.54
CA TRP A 111 9.47 0.63 -20.22
C TRP A 111 9.18 -0.71 -20.86
N LYS A 112 10.18 -1.43 -21.39
CA LYS A 112 9.96 -2.79 -21.92
C LYS A 112 9.50 -3.73 -20.83
N LEU A 113 10.14 -3.72 -19.67
CA LEU A 113 9.75 -4.59 -18.55
C LEU A 113 8.31 -4.32 -18.09
N ALA A 114 7.92 -3.05 -17.95
CA ALA A 114 6.56 -2.67 -17.59
C ALA A 114 5.54 -3.01 -18.70
N ASP A 115 5.84 -2.72 -19.96
CA ASP A 115 4.98 -2.99 -21.12
C ASP A 115 4.75 -4.49 -21.32
N ASP A 116 5.81 -5.28 -21.26
CA ASP A 116 5.78 -6.73 -21.33
C ASP A 116 4.89 -7.34 -20.23
N PHE A 117 4.98 -6.82 -19.00
CA PHE A 117 4.12 -7.24 -17.91
C PHE A 117 2.66 -6.89 -18.21
N CYS A 118 2.36 -5.64 -18.60
CA CYS A 118 1.00 -5.21 -18.93
C CYS A 118 0.36 -6.02 -20.06
N GLN A 119 1.16 -6.48 -21.03
CA GLN A 119 0.68 -7.28 -22.16
C GLN A 119 0.42 -8.75 -21.81
N SER A 120 0.98 -9.25 -20.71
CA SER A 120 0.75 -10.61 -20.21
C SER A 120 -0.65 -10.79 -19.61
N ASP A 121 -1.07 -12.03 -19.39
CA ASP A 121 -2.35 -12.31 -18.72
C ASP A 121 -2.37 -11.80 -17.27
N ALA A 122 -1.23 -11.84 -16.57
CA ALA A 122 -1.08 -11.24 -15.25
C ALA A 122 -1.31 -9.72 -15.27
N GLY A 123 -0.74 -9.04 -16.27
CA GLY A 123 -0.95 -7.60 -16.47
C GLY A 123 -2.39 -7.28 -16.84
N ARG A 124 -3.01 -8.07 -17.72
CA ARG A 124 -4.43 -7.90 -18.09
C ARG A 124 -5.36 -8.11 -16.90
N GLU A 125 -5.05 -9.04 -16.00
CA GLU A 125 -5.81 -9.23 -14.76
C GLU A 125 -5.69 -8.00 -13.83
N ALA A 126 -4.47 -7.46 -13.68
CA ALA A 126 -4.21 -6.32 -12.79
C ALA A 126 -4.74 -4.98 -13.34
N PHE A 127 -4.58 -4.72 -14.64
CA PHE A 127 -4.87 -3.43 -15.28
C PHE A 127 -6.12 -3.44 -16.16
N GLY A 128 -6.71 -4.59 -16.46
CA GLY A 128 -7.92 -4.69 -17.28
C GLY A 128 -9.08 -3.89 -16.69
N LYS A 129 -9.77 -3.13 -17.55
CA LYS A 129 -10.91 -2.30 -17.14
C LYS A 129 -12.05 -3.19 -16.63
N ARG A 130 -12.57 -2.86 -15.45
CA ARG A 130 -13.72 -3.56 -14.84
C ARG A 130 -14.86 -2.58 -14.59
N ALA A 131 -16.03 -2.89 -15.15
CA ALA A 131 -17.22 -2.06 -14.98
C ALA A 131 -17.61 -1.95 -13.50
N GLY A 132 -17.89 -0.72 -13.03
CA GLY A 132 -18.28 -0.47 -11.65
C GLY A 132 -17.14 -0.58 -10.63
N CYS A 133 -15.89 -0.75 -11.08
CA CYS A 133 -14.73 -0.73 -10.20
C CYS A 133 -14.02 0.63 -10.20
N ARG A 134 -13.46 0.97 -9.05
CA ARG A 134 -12.53 2.10 -8.87
C ARG A 134 -11.11 1.58 -8.65
N VAL A 135 -10.12 2.40 -9.00
CA VAL A 135 -8.70 2.05 -8.84
C VAL A 135 -8.02 3.00 -7.88
N TRP A 136 -7.20 2.44 -6.99
CA TRP A 136 -6.16 3.15 -6.26
C TRP A 136 -4.81 2.84 -6.89
N ARG A 137 -3.95 3.85 -6.97
CA ARG A 137 -2.61 3.81 -7.55
C ARG A 137 -1.68 4.51 -6.57
N GLU A 138 -0.62 3.84 -6.15
CA GLU A 138 0.37 4.30 -5.16
C GLU A 138 -0.29 5.03 -3.98
N LYS A 139 -1.27 4.38 -3.34
CA LYS A 139 -2.06 5.00 -2.28
C LYS A 139 -1.37 4.81 -0.94
N ALA A 140 -0.86 5.91 -0.40
CA ALA A 140 -0.46 5.99 1.00
C ALA A 140 -1.69 5.90 1.92
N LEU A 141 -1.54 5.14 3.00
CA LEU A 141 -2.55 4.82 3.99
C LEU A 141 -1.96 4.97 5.38
N GLU A 142 -2.75 5.52 6.28
CA GLU A 142 -2.52 5.49 7.73
C GLU A 142 -3.70 4.78 8.36
N VAL A 143 -3.45 3.62 8.95
CA VAL A 143 -4.50 2.73 9.48
C VAL A 143 -4.10 2.26 10.87
N LEU A 144 -5.07 2.21 11.79
CA LEU A 144 -4.88 1.58 13.08
C LEU A 144 -5.01 0.06 12.94
N ASP A 145 -4.03 -0.68 13.43
CA ASP A 145 -4.14 -2.13 13.54
C ASP A 145 -5.06 -2.56 14.69
N ALA A 146 -5.28 -3.87 14.85
CA ALA A 146 -6.11 -4.41 15.94
C ALA A 146 -5.61 -4.06 17.35
N GLY A 147 -4.33 -3.69 17.49
CA GLY A 147 -3.72 -3.23 18.73
C GLY A 147 -3.76 -1.70 18.91
N ASN A 148 -4.55 -0.98 18.10
CA ASN A 148 -4.61 0.48 18.05
C ASN A 148 -3.25 1.16 17.77
N ARG A 149 -2.34 0.47 17.07
CA ARG A 149 -1.07 1.07 16.62
C ARG A 149 -1.26 1.68 15.25
N LEU A 150 -0.74 2.90 15.06
CA LEU A 150 -0.74 3.55 13.75
C LEU A 150 0.26 2.83 12.84
N VAL A 151 -0.25 2.36 11.70
CA VAL A 151 0.54 1.73 10.64
C VAL A 151 0.44 2.60 9.40
N ALA A 152 1.60 3.06 8.92
CA ALA A 152 1.73 3.66 7.60
C ALA A 152 1.98 2.56 6.57
N ALA A 153 1.25 2.59 5.45
CA ALA A 153 1.38 1.64 4.36
C ALA A 153 1.25 2.35 3.01
N ALA A 154 1.91 1.82 1.97
CA ALA A 154 1.73 2.25 0.60
C ALA A 154 1.26 1.05 -0.22
N VAL A 155 0.10 1.20 -0.86
CA VAL A 155 -0.47 0.17 -1.73
C VAL A 155 -0.25 0.58 -3.17
N ASP A 156 0.57 -0.19 -3.89
CA ASP A 156 0.91 0.10 -5.29
C ASP A 156 -0.34 0.18 -6.17
N ARG A 157 -1.23 -0.82 -6.05
CA ARG A 157 -2.49 -0.82 -6.77
C ARG A 157 -3.58 -1.56 -6.01
N ALA A 158 -4.78 -0.97 -5.98
CA ALA A 158 -5.98 -1.68 -5.54
C ALA A 158 -7.15 -1.46 -6.51
N VAL A 159 -7.91 -2.51 -6.79
CA VAL A 159 -9.15 -2.46 -7.58
C VAL A 159 -10.32 -2.75 -6.64
N LEU A 160 -11.19 -1.76 -6.50
CA LEU A 160 -12.30 -1.72 -5.57
C LEU A 160 -13.59 -1.95 -6.33
N GLU A 161 -14.22 -3.08 -6.12
CA GLU A 161 -15.56 -3.36 -6.65
C GLU A 161 -16.60 -2.80 -5.67
N GLU A 162 -16.96 -1.51 -5.81
CA GLU A 162 -17.78 -0.75 -4.85
C GLU A 162 -19.28 -1.12 -4.92
N LYS A 163 -19.58 -2.40 -4.70
CA LYS A 163 -20.93 -2.97 -4.58
C LYS A 163 -21.03 -3.86 -3.35
N LYS A 164 -22.25 -4.15 -2.88
CA LYS A 164 -22.45 -5.08 -1.76
C LYS A 164 -21.86 -6.45 -2.09
N GLY A 165 -21.00 -6.96 -1.21
CA GLY A 165 -20.26 -8.20 -1.40
C GLY A 165 -19.12 -8.12 -2.42
N GLY A 166 -18.78 -6.92 -2.91
CA GLY A 166 -17.71 -6.73 -3.88
C GLY A 166 -16.32 -7.09 -3.34
N VAL A 167 -15.40 -7.39 -4.25
CA VAL A 167 -14.04 -7.82 -3.90
C VAL A 167 -13.07 -6.64 -3.96
N LEU A 168 -12.27 -6.47 -2.91
CA LEU A 168 -11.11 -5.60 -2.92
C LEU A 168 -9.90 -6.41 -3.40
N ARG A 169 -9.32 -6.01 -4.53
CA ARG A 169 -8.14 -6.65 -5.10
C ARG A 169 -6.92 -5.78 -4.90
N ILE A 170 -5.83 -6.30 -4.36
CA ILE A 170 -4.61 -5.53 -4.10
C ILE A 170 -3.45 -6.21 -4.82
N TYR A 171 -2.73 -5.45 -5.62
CA TYR A 171 -1.55 -5.90 -6.34
C TYR A 171 -0.35 -5.12 -5.82
N ASP A 172 0.67 -5.85 -5.38
CA ASP A 172 1.96 -5.31 -4.95
C ASP A 172 3.01 -5.75 -5.97
N PHE A 173 3.52 -4.79 -6.72
CA PHE A 173 4.45 -5.05 -7.82
C PHE A 173 5.84 -5.33 -7.26
N LYS A 174 6.50 -6.31 -7.88
CA LYS A 174 7.86 -6.71 -7.51
C LYS A 174 8.69 -6.97 -8.75
N THR A 175 9.92 -6.45 -8.74
CA THR A 175 10.87 -6.57 -9.85
C THR A 175 12.04 -7.49 -9.52
N ASP A 176 11.96 -8.21 -8.40
CA ASP A 176 12.96 -9.21 -8.01
C ASP A 176 13.04 -10.36 -9.03
N GLN A 177 14.18 -11.04 -9.04
CA GLN A 177 14.37 -12.28 -9.79
C GLN A 177 14.31 -13.44 -8.81
N VAL A 178 13.14 -14.08 -8.71
CA VAL A 178 12.89 -15.21 -7.81
C VAL A 178 12.15 -16.28 -8.60
N THR A 179 12.69 -17.50 -8.62
CA THR A 179 12.15 -18.60 -9.43
C THR A 179 11.17 -19.49 -8.66
N ASP A 180 11.23 -19.50 -7.32
CA ASP A 180 10.36 -20.29 -6.46
C ASP A 180 9.20 -19.46 -5.86
N GLU A 181 7.98 -19.96 -6.01
CA GLU A 181 6.78 -19.35 -5.43
C GLU A 181 6.84 -19.33 -3.90
N LYS A 182 7.42 -20.35 -3.25
CA LYS A 182 7.55 -20.37 -1.79
C LYS A 182 8.44 -19.24 -1.30
N GLU A 183 9.47 -18.90 -2.06
CA GLU A 183 10.36 -17.79 -1.74
C GLU A 183 9.63 -16.44 -1.89
N TRP A 184 8.84 -16.26 -2.96
CA TRP A 184 7.97 -15.10 -3.10
C TRP A 184 7.04 -14.91 -1.88
N LEU A 185 6.36 -15.98 -1.46
CA LEU A 185 5.46 -15.98 -0.31
C LEU A 185 6.19 -15.74 1.01
N ALA A 186 7.41 -16.25 1.18
CA ALA A 186 8.22 -16.02 2.37
C ALA A 186 8.66 -14.55 2.47
N ARG A 187 9.10 -13.96 1.36
CA ARG A 187 9.62 -12.58 1.31
C ARG A 187 8.51 -11.53 1.45
N HIS A 188 7.39 -11.70 0.73
CA HIS A 188 6.38 -10.63 0.60
C HIS A 188 5.01 -10.99 1.18
N GLY A 189 4.76 -12.28 1.43
CA GLY A 189 3.50 -12.74 2.01
C GLY A 189 3.15 -12.10 3.36
N PRO A 190 4.10 -11.92 4.32
CA PRO A 190 3.79 -11.26 5.59
C PRO A 190 3.23 -9.83 5.41
N GLN A 191 3.85 -9.03 4.54
CA GLN A 191 3.40 -7.67 4.23
C GLN A 191 1.99 -7.66 3.63
N LEU A 192 1.74 -8.50 2.62
CA LEU A 192 0.44 -8.56 1.95
C LEU A 192 -0.68 -9.09 2.83
N ARG A 193 -0.38 -10.06 3.72
CA ARG A 193 -1.34 -10.49 4.75
C ARG A 193 -1.68 -9.33 5.70
N LYS A 194 -0.70 -8.49 6.05
CA LYS A 194 -0.97 -7.30 6.87
C LYS A 194 -1.86 -6.30 6.14
N TYR A 195 -1.67 -6.09 4.83
CA TYR A 195 -2.59 -5.26 4.04
C TYR A 195 -4.01 -5.82 4.04
N ALA A 196 -4.16 -7.13 3.86
CA ALA A 196 -5.47 -7.79 3.92
C ALA A 196 -6.15 -7.63 5.29
N GLU A 197 -5.41 -7.76 6.39
CA GLU A 197 -5.90 -7.54 7.75
C GLU A 197 -6.40 -6.09 7.93
N LEU A 198 -5.54 -5.11 7.62
CA LEU A 198 -5.83 -3.68 7.82
C LEU A 198 -7.01 -3.22 6.96
N LEU A 199 -7.04 -3.63 5.69
CA LEU A 199 -8.06 -3.20 4.74
C LEU A 199 -9.31 -4.06 4.78
N GLY A 200 -9.26 -5.28 5.31
CA GLY A 200 -10.42 -6.16 5.44
C GLY A 200 -11.51 -5.57 6.33
N GLY A 201 -11.13 -5.08 7.51
CA GLY A 201 -12.07 -4.40 8.40
C GLY A 201 -12.66 -3.13 7.78
N TRP A 202 -11.83 -2.35 7.08
CA TRP A 202 -12.27 -1.17 6.35
C TRP A 202 -13.25 -1.50 5.21
N TRP A 203 -12.93 -2.51 4.41
CA TRP A 203 -13.73 -2.91 3.25
C TRP A 203 -15.10 -3.46 3.65
N LYS A 204 -15.13 -4.31 4.69
CA LYS A 204 -16.37 -4.87 5.24
C LYS A 204 -17.33 -3.78 5.73
N LYS A 205 -16.83 -2.73 6.38
CA LYS A 205 -17.64 -1.59 6.85
C LYS A 205 -18.31 -0.83 5.69
N ARG A 206 -17.79 -0.93 4.47
CA ARG A 206 -18.36 -0.33 3.25
C ARG A 206 -19.28 -1.28 2.49
N GLY A 207 -19.63 -2.42 3.08
CA GLY A 207 -20.44 -3.47 2.45
C GLY A 207 -19.66 -4.38 1.53
N GLY A 208 -18.32 -4.28 1.50
CA GLY A 208 -17.45 -5.19 0.77
C GLY A 208 -17.47 -6.62 1.32
N GLY A 209 -17.16 -7.58 0.45
CA GLY A 209 -17.09 -9.01 0.77
C GLY A 209 -15.67 -9.47 1.09
N GLN A 210 -14.91 -9.83 0.06
CA GLN A 210 -13.56 -10.40 0.19
C GLN A 210 -12.47 -9.37 -0.07
N VAL A 211 -11.33 -9.55 0.57
CA VAL A 211 -10.05 -8.93 0.17
C VAL A 211 -9.17 -10.03 -0.41
N ARG A 212 -8.57 -9.77 -1.57
CA ARG A 212 -7.60 -10.66 -2.21
C ARG A 212 -6.35 -9.87 -2.51
N VAL A 213 -5.20 -10.47 -2.25
CA VAL A 213 -3.89 -9.81 -2.35
C VAL A 213 -2.97 -10.65 -3.24
N TRP A 214 -2.22 -9.99 -4.13
CA TRP A 214 -1.31 -10.64 -5.05
C TRP A 214 0.06 -9.99 -5.00
N ILE A 215 1.08 -10.84 -5.05
CA ILE A 215 2.41 -10.45 -5.49
C ILE A 215 2.37 -10.43 -7.01
N ALA A 216 2.59 -9.27 -7.61
CA ALA A 216 2.70 -9.11 -9.05
C ALA A 216 4.17 -9.14 -9.46
N ALA A 217 4.68 -10.34 -9.75
CA ALA A 217 6.05 -10.56 -10.18
C ALA A 217 6.23 -10.08 -11.62
N VAL A 218 6.72 -8.84 -11.76
CA VAL A 218 6.72 -8.10 -13.04
C VAL A 218 7.60 -8.79 -14.07
N ARG A 219 8.79 -9.24 -13.67
CA ARG A 219 9.74 -9.94 -14.56
C ARG A 219 9.21 -11.27 -15.05
N ASP A 220 8.57 -12.01 -14.14
CA ASP A 220 8.06 -13.34 -14.43
C ASP A 220 6.71 -13.30 -15.16
N LYS A 221 6.05 -12.14 -15.21
CA LYS A 221 4.73 -11.96 -15.81
C LYS A 221 3.68 -12.84 -15.13
N ARG A 222 3.76 -12.94 -13.80
CA ARG A 222 2.91 -13.80 -12.96
C ARG A 222 2.25 -13.02 -11.83
N LEU A 223 1.07 -13.49 -11.42
CA LEU A 223 0.43 -13.11 -10.17
C LEU A 223 0.47 -14.31 -9.23
N ILE A 224 0.98 -14.11 -8.02
CA ILE A 224 0.99 -15.11 -6.96
C ILE A 224 0.02 -14.62 -5.90
N GLU A 225 -1.11 -15.32 -5.75
CA GLU A 225 -2.10 -14.99 -4.73
C GLU A 225 -1.52 -15.36 -3.36
N VAL A 226 -1.55 -14.41 -2.42
CA VAL A 226 -1.13 -14.69 -1.05
C VAL A 226 -2.34 -15.22 -0.28
N PRO A 227 -2.28 -16.46 0.25
CA PRO A 227 -3.38 -17.01 1.03
C PRO A 227 -3.61 -16.16 2.29
N ILE A 228 -4.84 -15.69 2.46
CA ILE A 228 -5.30 -15.01 3.67
C ILE A 228 -6.01 -16.06 4.52
N LYS A 229 -5.56 -16.23 5.76
CA LYS A 229 -6.16 -17.15 6.74
C LYS A 229 -7.27 -16.47 7.52
#